data_AF-A0A7S3V039-F1
#
_entry.id   AF-A0A7S3V039-F1
#
_cell.length_a   1.000
_cell.length_b   1.000
_cell.length_c   1.000
_cell.angle_alpha   90.00
_cell.angle_beta   90.00
_cell.angle_gamma   90.00
#
_symmetry.space_group_name_H-M   'P 1'
#
loop_
_entity.id
_entity.type
_entity.pdbx_description
1 polymer ?
#
loop_
_entity_poly.entity_id
_entity_poly.type
_entity_poly.pdbx_seq_one_letter_code
_entity_poly.pdbx_strand_id
1 'polypeptide(L)'
;NLHAPSAPVIAVGTHCDNVKSSRERQKINELFGKSLQAKEKYPQLCRIDKLWYIPVDNKGGINIEKLRTIIESTAYNQEFVHQKVSLRWTKVLDDIVNTRDDNSWLELEYVREVGRKYDVAEDLDIMLELFHELGVLIHLTATEALRNIIITKPQWLIDQLGKVIRDVSMHGLASDEYEIERLGLNDDFDIYCNDGLISRILLVYLWKEEQIEFLLDLMKRTLLLSDWNFGSRGRREQLYLIPSMIADRNIDPPKVGMRCFIDFKTSLPEGVFQVRFNMLDLVFVVFFLKFWLVLI
;
A
#
# COMPACT_ATOMS: atom_id res chain seq x y z
N ASN A 1 -10.04 3.32 -13.75
CA ASN A 1 -8.81 2.88 -13.08
C ASN A 1 -8.29 4.08 -12.31
N LEU A 2 -8.45 4.13 -10.98
CA LEU A 2 -8.32 5.36 -10.18
C LEU A 2 -6.86 5.75 -9.85
N HIS A 3 -5.92 4.80 -9.91
CA HIS A 3 -4.58 4.98 -9.36
C HIS A 3 -3.52 5.41 -10.38
N ALA A 4 -3.60 4.91 -11.62
CA ALA A 4 -2.66 5.26 -12.70
C ALA A 4 -3.38 5.22 -14.07
N PRO A 5 -4.13 6.27 -14.42
CA PRO A 5 -5.00 6.24 -15.61
C PRO A 5 -4.24 6.23 -16.93
N SER A 6 -3.02 6.78 -16.96
CA SER A 6 -2.16 6.87 -18.15
C SER A 6 -1.10 5.77 -18.26
N ALA A 7 -0.86 5.00 -17.21
CA ALA A 7 0.17 3.97 -17.20
C ALA A 7 -0.21 2.80 -18.12
N PRO A 8 0.68 2.36 -19.04
CA PRO A 8 0.39 1.24 -19.93
C PRO A 8 0.16 -0.05 -19.13
N VAL A 9 -0.82 -0.83 -19.55
CA VAL A 9 -1.18 -2.10 -18.91
C VAL A 9 -0.94 -3.24 -19.90
N ILE A 10 -0.10 -4.19 -19.50
CA ILE A 10 0.13 -5.43 -20.25
C ILE A 10 -0.65 -6.55 -19.57
N ALA A 11 -1.65 -7.11 -20.26
CA ALA A 11 -2.34 -8.30 -19.78
C ALA A 11 -1.53 -9.56 -20.11
N VAL A 12 -1.25 -10.39 -19.11
CA VAL A 12 -0.52 -11.65 -19.25
C VAL A 12 -1.48 -12.82 -19.02
N GLY A 13 -1.65 -13.66 -20.03
CA GLY A 13 -2.46 -14.88 -19.94
C GLY A 13 -1.56 -16.07 -19.62
N THR A 14 -1.55 -16.51 -18.36
CA THR A 14 -0.74 -17.65 -17.93
C THR A 14 -1.34 -18.99 -18.38
N HIS A 15 -0.52 -20.06 -18.33
CA HIS A 15 -0.92 -21.44 -18.65
C HIS A 15 -1.32 -21.62 -20.13
N CYS A 16 -0.56 -21.00 -21.04
CA CYS A 16 -0.88 -21.08 -22.46
C CYS A 16 -0.69 -22.48 -23.07
N ASP A 17 0.04 -23.35 -22.39
CA ASP A 17 0.21 -24.77 -22.69
C ASP A 17 -1.13 -25.54 -22.69
N ASN A 18 -2.10 -25.08 -21.89
CA ASN A 18 -3.46 -25.64 -21.88
C ASN A 18 -4.30 -25.22 -23.09
N VAL A 19 -3.91 -24.18 -23.83
CA VAL A 19 -4.65 -23.64 -24.97
C VAL A 19 -3.97 -24.05 -26.28
N LYS A 20 -4.29 -25.27 -26.74
CA LYS A 20 -3.59 -25.91 -27.86
C LYS A 20 -3.98 -25.36 -29.23
N SER A 21 -5.21 -24.87 -29.39
CA SER A 21 -5.72 -24.45 -30.71
C SER A 21 -5.72 -22.94 -30.91
N SER A 22 -5.38 -22.49 -32.11
CA SER A 22 -5.44 -21.06 -32.49
C SER A 22 -6.88 -20.52 -32.47
N ARG A 23 -7.88 -21.37 -32.73
CA ARG A 23 -9.30 -20.98 -32.65
C ARG A 23 -9.73 -20.66 -31.24
N GLU A 24 -9.29 -21.45 -30.27
CA GLU A 24 -9.58 -21.23 -28.85
C GLU A 24 -8.89 -19.96 -28.34
N ARG A 25 -7.62 -19.73 -28.70
CA ARG A 25 -6.92 -18.48 -28.41
C ARG A 25 -7.67 -17.26 -28.94
N GLN A 26 -8.17 -17.33 -30.18
CA GLN A 26 -8.95 -16.25 -30.77
C GLN A 26 -10.28 -16.02 -30.03
N LYS A 27 -10.96 -17.10 -29.61
CA LYS A 27 -12.20 -17.01 -28.82
C LYS A 27 -11.96 -16.36 -27.46
N ILE A 28 -10.88 -16.72 -26.76
CA ILE A 28 -10.47 -16.10 -25.48
C ILE A 28 -10.20 -14.61 -25.70
N ASN A 29 -9.46 -14.25 -26.75
CA ASN A 29 -9.16 -12.86 -27.08
C ASN A 29 -10.41 -12.02 -27.35
N GLU A 30 -11.39 -12.57 -28.07
CA GLU A 30 -12.66 -11.90 -28.34
C GLU A 30 -13.50 -11.74 -27.07
N LEU A 31 -13.57 -12.78 -26.23
CA LEU A 31 -14.27 -12.71 -24.94
C LEU A 31 -13.61 -11.69 -24.01
N PHE A 32 -12.29 -11.73 -23.86
CA PHE A 32 -11.54 -10.80 -23.04
C PHE A 32 -11.73 -9.35 -23.50
N GLY A 33 -11.57 -9.10 -24.82
CA GLY A 33 -11.78 -7.77 -25.40
C GLY A 33 -13.20 -7.24 -25.23
N LYS A 34 -14.22 -8.10 -25.38
CA LYS A 34 -15.64 -7.74 -25.17
C LYS A 34 -15.95 -7.48 -23.71
N SER A 35 -15.57 -8.39 -22.81
CA SER A 35 -15.85 -8.29 -21.37
C SER A 35 -15.22 -7.05 -20.74
N LEU A 36 -14.03 -6.65 -21.21
CA LEU A 36 -13.37 -5.46 -20.71
C LEU A 36 -13.86 -4.16 -21.35
N GLN A 37 -14.63 -4.22 -22.44
CA GLN A 37 -14.83 -3.06 -23.34
C GLN A 37 -13.47 -2.39 -23.61
N ALA A 38 -12.44 -3.20 -23.87
CA ALA A 38 -11.03 -2.82 -23.69
C ALA A 38 -10.68 -1.48 -24.36
N LYS A 39 -11.26 -1.21 -25.53
CA LYS A 39 -11.04 0.03 -26.28
C LYS A 39 -11.67 1.29 -25.67
N GLU A 40 -12.80 1.15 -24.98
CA GLU A 40 -13.59 2.26 -24.45
C GLU A 40 -13.31 2.51 -22.97
N LYS A 41 -13.14 1.43 -22.19
CA LYS A 41 -13.01 1.50 -20.73
C LYS A 41 -11.55 1.48 -20.24
N TYR A 42 -10.64 0.90 -21.01
CA TYR A 42 -9.24 0.72 -20.63
C TYR A 42 -8.28 1.08 -21.78
N PRO A 43 -8.23 2.36 -22.19
CA PRO A 43 -7.37 2.82 -23.29
C PRO A 43 -5.88 2.52 -23.07
N GLN A 44 -5.46 2.33 -21.82
CA GLN A 44 -4.09 1.98 -21.46
C GLN A 44 -3.73 0.50 -21.70
N LEU A 45 -4.71 -0.37 -21.97
CA LEU A 45 -4.44 -1.79 -22.21
C LEU A 45 -3.71 -1.96 -23.55
N CYS A 46 -2.46 -2.39 -23.48
CA CYS A 46 -1.60 -2.58 -24.63
C CYS A 46 -2.11 -3.72 -25.50
N ARG A 47 -2.20 -3.46 -26.80
CA ARG A 47 -2.48 -4.50 -27.80
C ARG A 47 -1.16 -5.08 -28.29
N ILE A 48 -1.02 -6.40 -28.19
CA ILE A 48 0.19 -7.13 -28.53
C ILE A 48 -0.13 -8.00 -29.73
N ASP A 49 0.46 -7.68 -30.88
CA ASP A 49 0.09 -8.23 -32.19
C ASP A 49 -1.42 -8.05 -32.46
N LYS A 50 -2.16 -9.17 -32.55
CA LYS A 50 -3.61 -9.20 -32.78
C LYS A 50 -4.40 -9.45 -31.48
N LEU A 51 -3.71 -9.66 -30.36
CA LEU A 51 -4.27 -10.05 -29.07
C LEU A 51 -4.29 -8.88 -28.07
N TRP A 52 -5.24 -8.93 -27.15
CA TRP A 52 -5.35 -8.02 -26.01
C TRP A 52 -4.52 -8.46 -24.80
N TYR A 53 -3.79 -9.56 -24.94
CA TYR A 53 -2.95 -10.15 -23.90
C TYR A 53 -1.80 -10.93 -24.54
N ILE A 54 -0.74 -11.19 -23.78
CA ILE A 54 0.34 -12.11 -24.17
C ILE A 54 0.18 -13.46 -23.47
N PRO A 55 0.02 -14.57 -24.23
CA PRO A 55 -0.05 -15.91 -23.65
C PRO A 55 1.35 -16.38 -23.25
N VAL A 56 1.52 -16.84 -22.00
CA VAL A 56 2.78 -17.37 -21.48
C VAL A 56 2.59 -18.73 -20.81
N ASP A 57 3.64 -19.54 -20.83
CA ASP A 57 3.77 -20.72 -19.98
C ASP A 57 4.99 -20.53 -19.08
N ASN A 58 4.73 -20.33 -17.78
CA ASN A 58 5.77 -20.09 -16.79
C ASN A 58 6.64 -21.33 -16.53
N LYS A 59 6.13 -22.54 -16.81
CA LYS A 59 6.88 -23.79 -16.61
C LYS A 59 7.72 -24.13 -17.84
N GLY A 60 7.13 -24.06 -19.01
CA GLY A 60 7.80 -24.36 -20.28
C GLY A 60 8.60 -23.20 -20.88
N GLY A 61 8.51 -21.99 -20.31
CA GLY A 61 9.23 -20.81 -20.79
C GLY A 61 8.67 -20.20 -22.08
N ILE A 62 7.45 -20.59 -22.49
CA ILE A 62 6.84 -20.13 -23.74
C ILE A 62 6.55 -18.63 -23.65
N ASN A 63 7.03 -17.87 -24.65
CA ASN A 63 6.85 -16.42 -24.79
C ASN A 63 7.41 -15.57 -23.63
N ILE A 64 8.23 -16.12 -22.73
CA ILE A 64 8.83 -15.36 -21.63
C ILE A 64 9.79 -14.28 -22.15
N GLU A 65 10.67 -14.61 -23.10
CA GLU A 65 11.55 -13.60 -23.72
C GLU A 65 10.76 -12.53 -24.47
N LYS A 66 9.68 -12.94 -25.15
CA LYS A 66 8.80 -11.99 -25.83
C LYS A 66 8.13 -11.04 -24.85
N LEU A 67 7.66 -11.55 -23.70
CA LEU A 67 7.11 -10.73 -22.63
C LEU A 67 8.16 -9.74 -22.11
N ARG A 68 9.41 -10.18 -21.89
CA ARG A 68 10.51 -9.30 -21.48
C ARG A 68 10.73 -8.16 -22.48
N THR A 69 10.84 -8.46 -23.77
CA THR A 69 11.02 -7.45 -24.82
C THR A 69 9.85 -6.46 -24.88
N ILE A 70 8.61 -6.93 -24.67
CA ILE A 70 7.43 -6.04 -24.64
C ILE A 70 7.48 -5.12 -23.42
N ILE A 71 7.82 -5.65 -22.24
CA ILE A 71 7.97 -4.85 -21.02
C ILE A 71 9.06 -3.78 -21.23
N GLU A 72 10.25 -4.18 -21.70
CA GLU A 72 11.38 -3.28 -21.95
C GLU A 72 11.03 -2.18 -22.96
N SER A 73 10.44 -2.53 -24.10
CA SER A 73 10.04 -1.55 -25.11
C SER A 73 8.90 -0.64 -24.63
N THR A 74 7.94 -1.17 -23.85
CA THR A 74 6.86 -0.36 -23.28
C THR A 74 7.41 0.64 -22.27
N ALA A 75 8.31 0.20 -21.39
CA ALA A 75 9.00 1.05 -20.42
C ALA A 75 9.88 2.11 -21.10
N TYR A 76 10.69 1.71 -22.08
CA TYR A 76 11.55 2.62 -22.84
C TYR A 76 10.79 3.77 -23.49
N ASN A 77 9.57 3.51 -23.99
CA ASN A 77 8.74 4.52 -24.63
C ASN A 77 8.01 5.45 -23.64
N GLN A 78 8.19 5.29 -22.33
CA GLN A 78 7.60 6.21 -21.36
C GLN A 78 8.38 7.53 -21.32
N GLU A 79 7.68 8.65 -21.25
CA GLU A 79 8.26 9.99 -21.30
C GLU A 79 9.34 10.20 -20.22
N PHE A 80 9.11 9.69 -19.01
CA PHE A 80 10.03 9.84 -17.89
C PHE A 80 11.40 9.17 -18.14
N VAL A 81 11.47 8.11 -18.97
CA VAL A 81 12.74 7.42 -19.27
C VAL A 81 13.68 8.30 -20.09
N HIS A 82 13.14 9.25 -20.84
CA HIS A 82 13.92 10.17 -21.67
C HIS A 82 14.19 11.52 -20.99
N GLN A 83 13.69 11.72 -19.76
CA GLN A 83 13.97 12.94 -19.01
C GLN A 83 15.45 13.00 -18.62
N LYS A 84 16.07 14.15 -18.87
CA LYS A 84 17.47 14.37 -18.48
C LYS A 84 17.54 14.66 -16.99
N VAL A 85 18.22 13.79 -16.25
CA VAL A 85 18.50 13.98 -14.83
C VAL A 85 19.91 14.55 -14.66
N SER A 86 20.06 15.50 -13.73
CA SER A 86 21.36 16.08 -13.38
C SER A 86 22.31 15.01 -12.83
N LEU A 87 23.55 14.96 -13.33
CA LEU A 87 24.57 14.05 -12.79
C LEU A 87 24.88 14.33 -11.30
N ARG A 88 24.67 15.58 -10.85
CA ARG A 88 24.83 15.95 -9.43
C ARG A 88 23.76 15.25 -8.58
N TRP A 89 22.52 15.18 -9.07
CA TRP A 89 21.42 14.53 -8.39
C TRP A 89 21.64 13.02 -8.28
N THR A 90 22.12 12.38 -9.35
CA THR A 90 22.47 10.95 -9.30
C THR A 90 23.60 10.67 -8.32
N LYS A 91 24.55 11.59 -8.15
CA LYS A 91 25.62 11.44 -7.13
C LYS A 91 25.10 11.57 -5.70
N VAL A 92 24.15 12.47 -5.46
CA VAL A 92 23.47 12.54 -4.16
C VAL A 92 22.71 11.25 -3.90
N LEU A 93 21.94 10.75 -4.89
CA LEU A 93 21.20 9.49 -4.78
C LEU A 93 22.12 8.30 -4.48
N ASP A 94 23.21 8.16 -5.23
CA ASP A 94 24.21 7.11 -5.01
C ASP A 94 24.75 7.15 -3.58
N ASP A 95 25.11 8.34 -3.08
CA ASP A 95 25.68 8.50 -1.73
C ASP A 95 24.64 8.17 -0.63
N ILE A 96 23.36 8.55 -0.79
CA ILE A 96 22.34 8.29 0.23
C ILE A 96 21.83 6.84 0.19
N VAL A 97 21.68 6.23 -0.99
CA VAL A 97 21.20 4.84 -1.14
C VAL A 97 22.28 3.83 -0.73
N ASN A 98 23.54 4.13 -1.02
CA ASN A 98 24.68 3.27 -0.68
C ASN A 98 25.38 3.71 0.62
N THR A 99 24.69 4.44 1.49
CA THR A 99 25.21 4.77 2.83
C THR A 99 25.61 3.47 3.53
N ARG A 100 26.75 3.48 4.24
CA ARG A 100 27.27 2.29 4.94
C ARG A 100 26.40 1.86 6.12
N ASP A 101 25.58 2.76 6.63
CA ASP A 101 24.56 2.45 7.61
C ASP A 101 23.46 1.65 6.90
N ASP A 102 23.21 0.43 7.38
CA ASP A 102 22.19 -0.47 6.83
C ASP A 102 20.75 0.07 6.96
N ASN A 103 20.60 1.25 7.57
CA ASN A 103 19.33 1.95 7.75
C ASN A 103 18.61 2.11 6.41
N SER A 104 17.32 1.77 6.44
CA SER A 104 16.44 1.85 5.27
C SER A 104 15.80 3.22 5.09
N TRP A 105 16.19 4.17 5.94
CA TRP A 105 15.72 5.54 6.02
C TRP A 105 16.85 6.47 6.48
N LEU A 106 16.72 7.76 6.21
CA LEU A 106 17.65 8.82 6.58
C LEU A 106 16.89 10.06 7.05
N GLU A 107 17.51 10.85 7.91
CA GLU A 107 16.98 12.17 8.26
C GLU A 107 17.21 13.16 7.10
N LEU A 108 16.24 14.05 6.87
CA LEU A 108 16.30 15.05 5.82
C LEU A 108 17.52 15.97 5.98
N GLU A 109 17.96 16.30 7.20
CA GLU A 109 19.13 17.16 7.39
C GLU A 109 20.42 16.48 6.92
N TYR A 110 20.58 15.17 7.17
CA TYR A 110 21.71 14.42 6.62
C TYR A 110 21.68 14.44 5.08
N VAL A 111 20.51 14.26 4.47
CA VAL A 111 20.37 14.35 3.01
C VAL A 111 20.68 15.77 2.49
N ARG A 112 20.33 16.82 3.24
CA ARG A 112 20.72 18.22 2.94
C ARG A 112 22.24 18.39 2.97
N GLU A 113 22.92 17.81 3.94
CA GLU A 113 24.38 17.84 4.03
C GLU A 113 25.05 17.15 2.83
N VAL A 114 24.56 15.97 2.43
CA VAL A 114 25.03 15.28 1.22
C VAL A 114 24.74 16.13 -0.03
N GLY A 115 23.58 16.77 -0.11
CA GLY A 115 23.23 17.69 -1.19
C GLY A 115 24.19 18.88 -1.31
N ARG A 116 24.60 19.48 -0.17
CA ARG A 116 25.57 20.59 -0.14
C ARG A 116 26.93 20.19 -0.71
N LYS A 117 27.40 18.96 -0.48
CA LYS A 117 28.68 18.43 -1.02
C LYS A 117 28.72 18.46 -2.56
N TYR A 118 27.57 18.33 -3.21
CA TYR A 118 27.46 18.29 -4.67
C TYR A 118 26.81 19.55 -5.27
N ASP A 119 26.66 20.62 -4.48
CA ASP A 119 26.03 21.87 -4.93
C ASP A 119 24.58 21.68 -5.43
N VAL A 120 23.80 20.88 -4.68
CA VAL A 120 22.38 20.55 -4.96
C VAL A 120 21.44 21.21 -3.93
N ALA A 121 21.95 22.10 -3.06
CA ALA A 121 21.15 22.67 -1.97
C ALA A 121 19.87 23.40 -2.44
N GLU A 122 19.96 24.14 -3.56
CA GLU A 122 18.81 24.88 -4.12
C GLU A 122 17.84 23.97 -4.89
N ASP A 123 18.34 22.87 -5.44
CA ASP A 123 17.58 21.92 -6.26
C ASP A 123 17.02 20.73 -5.45
N LEU A 124 17.34 20.64 -4.15
CA LEU A 124 17.16 19.42 -3.37
C LEU A 124 15.72 18.94 -3.31
N ASP A 125 14.77 19.84 -3.08
CA ASP A 125 13.36 19.48 -2.96
C ASP A 125 12.81 18.97 -4.30
N ILE A 126 13.21 19.59 -5.42
CA ILE A 126 12.83 19.15 -6.78
C ILE A 126 13.44 17.78 -7.09
N MET A 127 14.70 17.56 -6.69
CA MET A 127 15.37 16.28 -6.84
C MET A 127 14.65 15.18 -6.06
N LEU A 128 14.29 15.44 -4.80
CA LEU A 128 13.60 14.47 -3.94
C LEU A 128 12.18 14.17 -4.46
N GLU A 129 11.47 15.17 -4.97
CA GLU A 129 10.17 15.00 -5.62
C GLU A 129 10.28 14.09 -6.84
N LEU A 130 11.23 14.36 -7.75
CA LEU A 130 11.47 13.50 -8.92
C LEU A 130 11.78 12.05 -8.51
N PHE A 131 12.67 11.85 -7.54
CA PHE A 131 13.03 10.51 -7.09
C PHE A 131 11.92 9.80 -6.33
N HIS A 132 11.05 10.54 -5.64
CA HIS A 132 9.83 10.01 -5.07
C HIS A 132 8.85 9.54 -6.14
N GLU A 133 8.61 10.34 -7.18
CA GLU A 133 7.74 9.98 -8.31
C GLU A 133 8.25 8.76 -9.08
N LEU A 134 9.57 8.62 -9.22
CA LEU A 134 10.21 7.45 -9.82
C LEU A 134 10.20 6.21 -8.91
N GLY A 135 9.84 6.37 -7.63
CA GLY A 135 9.78 5.28 -6.65
C GLY A 135 11.15 4.73 -6.24
N VAL A 136 12.24 5.43 -6.53
CA VAL A 136 13.60 5.01 -6.11
C VAL A 136 13.87 5.31 -4.63
N LEU A 137 13.14 6.29 -4.07
CA LEU A 137 13.05 6.58 -2.65
C LEU A 137 11.63 7.06 -2.33
N ILE A 138 11.31 7.26 -1.05
CA ILE A 138 10.05 7.87 -0.63
C ILE A 138 10.33 9.09 0.23
N HIS A 139 9.80 10.25 -0.18
CA HIS A 139 9.80 11.48 0.61
C HIS A 139 8.39 12.04 0.66
N LEU A 140 7.79 12.05 1.85
CA LEU A 140 6.41 12.52 2.06
C LEU A 140 6.45 13.84 2.79
N THR A 141 5.84 14.89 2.26
CA THR A 141 6.01 16.27 2.77
C THR A 141 4.79 16.81 3.53
N ALA A 142 3.76 15.99 3.72
CA ALA A 142 2.46 16.43 4.26
C ALA A 142 2.51 16.92 5.72
N THR A 143 3.50 16.47 6.51
CA THR A 143 3.74 16.91 7.89
C THR A 143 5.21 16.98 8.18
N GLU A 144 5.58 17.55 9.33
CA GLU A 144 6.95 17.54 9.80
C GLU A 144 7.47 16.12 10.07
N ALA A 145 6.68 15.26 10.73
CA ALA A 145 7.08 13.87 11.00
C ALA A 145 7.39 13.11 9.70
N LEU A 146 6.57 13.31 8.66
CA LEU A 146 6.79 12.69 7.36
C LEU A 146 7.95 13.33 6.59
N ARG A 147 8.01 14.67 6.58
CA ARG A 147 8.98 15.44 5.77
C ARG A 147 10.41 15.20 6.22
N ASN A 148 10.62 15.00 7.52
CA ASN A 148 11.95 14.90 8.10
C ASN A 148 12.61 13.55 7.85
N ILE A 149 11.91 12.56 7.29
CA ILE A 149 12.43 11.22 7.01
C ILE A 149 12.38 10.93 5.51
N ILE A 150 13.49 10.44 4.98
CA ILE A 150 13.64 9.95 3.61
C ILE A 150 13.81 8.44 3.66
N ILE A 151 12.90 7.69 3.05
CA ILE A 151 13.03 6.23 2.98
C ILE A 151 13.83 5.88 1.72
N THR A 152 15.04 5.36 1.90
CA THR A 152 15.95 5.00 0.81
C THR A 152 15.70 3.59 0.28
N LYS A 153 15.03 2.73 1.06
CA LYS A 153 14.62 1.38 0.66
C LYS A 153 13.09 1.25 0.79
N PRO A 154 12.31 1.51 -0.27
CA PRO A 154 10.84 1.46 -0.21
C PRO A 154 10.25 0.17 0.37
N GLN A 155 10.92 -0.97 0.16
CA GLN A 155 10.51 -2.26 0.72
C GLN A 155 10.44 -2.25 2.26
N TRP A 156 11.34 -1.53 2.94
CA TRP A 156 11.30 -1.42 4.40
C TRP A 156 9.99 -0.83 4.89
N LEU A 157 9.45 0.18 4.19
CA LEU A 157 8.16 0.76 4.57
C LEU A 157 7.04 -0.27 4.46
N ILE A 158 7.03 -1.03 3.37
CA ILE A 158 6.06 -2.11 3.16
C ILE A 158 6.19 -3.17 4.27
N ASP A 159 7.42 -3.53 4.64
CA ASP A 159 7.68 -4.48 5.71
C ASP A 159 7.17 -3.94 7.06
N GLN A 160 7.41 -2.67 7.39
CA GLN A 160 6.91 -2.05 8.64
C GLN A 160 5.37 -2.01 8.69
N LEU A 161 4.72 -1.64 7.59
CA LEU A 161 3.26 -1.68 7.50
C LEU A 161 2.74 -3.12 7.63
N GLY A 162 3.43 -4.08 7.00
CA GLY A 162 3.12 -5.51 7.07
C GLY A 162 3.30 -6.12 8.47
N LYS A 163 4.10 -5.54 9.36
CA LYS A 163 4.16 -5.99 10.77
C LYS A 163 2.86 -5.74 11.54
N VAL A 164 2.07 -4.76 11.10
CA VAL A 164 0.85 -4.29 11.76
C VAL A 164 -0.43 -4.64 10.98
N ILE A 165 -0.34 -4.75 9.65
CA ILE A 165 -1.44 -5.20 8.79
C ILE A 165 -1.04 -6.54 8.20
N ARG A 166 -1.40 -7.63 8.88
CA ARG A 166 -1.03 -8.99 8.49
C ARG A 166 -2.13 -9.99 8.82
N ASP A 167 -2.19 -11.07 8.03
CA ASP A 167 -2.97 -12.23 8.40
C ASP A 167 -2.21 -13.04 9.46
N VAL A 168 -2.64 -12.86 10.71
CA VAL A 168 -2.05 -13.53 11.87
C VAL A 168 -2.15 -15.05 11.77
N SER A 169 -3.16 -15.58 11.06
CA SER A 169 -3.37 -17.02 10.89
C SER A 169 -2.40 -17.66 9.87
N MET A 170 -1.92 -16.89 8.90
CA MET A 170 -1.01 -17.39 7.85
C MET A 170 0.47 -17.19 8.18
N HIS A 171 0.82 -16.20 8.99
CA HIS A 171 2.21 -15.78 9.17
C HIS A 171 2.94 -16.40 10.37
N GLY A 172 2.26 -17.22 11.18
CA GLY A 172 2.88 -17.95 12.29
C GLY A 172 3.27 -17.03 13.46
N LEU A 173 2.67 -17.24 14.62
CA LEU A 173 2.84 -16.40 15.80
C LEU A 173 4.07 -16.71 16.66
N ALA A 174 4.74 -17.83 16.39
CA ALA A 174 5.65 -18.46 17.35
C ALA A 174 6.85 -17.60 17.77
N SER A 175 7.34 -16.70 16.90
CA SER A 175 8.44 -15.79 17.27
C SER A 175 7.98 -14.59 18.09
N ASP A 176 6.73 -14.16 17.90
CA ASP A 176 6.18 -12.98 18.56
C ASP A 176 5.55 -13.33 19.91
N GLU A 177 4.95 -14.53 20.05
CA GLU A 177 4.27 -14.99 21.27
C GLU A 177 5.16 -14.93 22.52
N TYR A 178 6.38 -15.46 22.46
CA TYR A 178 7.27 -15.47 23.63
C TYR A 178 7.63 -14.06 24.11
N GLU A 179 7.91 -13.16 23.17
CA GLU A 179 8.32 -11.79 23.47
C GLU A 179 7.13 -10.93 23.91
N ILE A 180 5.96 -11.12 23.29
CA ILE A 180 4.69 -10.51 23.72
C ILE A 180 4.37 -10.96 25.16
N GLU A 181 4.53 -12.25 25.46
CA GLU A 181 4.31 -12.77 26.81
C GLU A 181 5.32 -12.18 27.80
N ARG A 182 6.61 -12.15 27.44
CA ARG A 182 7.67 -11.57 28.28
C ARG A 182 7.43 -10.09 28.60
N LEU A 183 6.89 -9.34 27.64
CA LEU A 183 6.56 -7.93 27.80
C LEU A 183 5.20 -7.70 28.48
N GLY A 184 4.43 -8.77 28.75
CA GLY A 184 3.11 -8.69 29.36
C GLY A 184 2.05 -8.08 28.43
N LEU A 185 2.22 -8.20 27.11
CA LEU A 185 1.36 -7.61 26.09
C LEU A 185 0.30 -8.58 25.53
N ASN A 186 0.11 -9.75 26.15
CA ASN A 186 -0.84 -10.76 25.69
C ASN A 186 -2.25 -10.18 25.50
N ASP A 187 -2.77 -9.46 26.50
CA ASP A 187 -4.11 -8.86 26.43
C ASP A 187 -4.24 -7.84 25.29
N ASP A 188 -3.21 -7.01 25.07
CA ASP A 188 -3.19 -6.05 23.96
C ASP A 188 -3.11 -6.74 22.60
N PHE A 189 -2.37 -7.85 22.53
CA PHE A 189 -2.23 -8.63 21.31
C PHE A 189 -3.52 -9.38 20.97
N ASP A 190 -4.19 -9.96 21.96
CA ASP A 190 -5.49 -10.61 21.79
C ASP A 190 -6.56 -9.62 21.31
N ILE A 191 -6.60 -8.42 21.91
CA ILE A 191 -7.51 -7.36 21.47
C ILE A 191 -7.21 -6.93 20.02
N TYR A 192 -5.93 -6.81 19.67
CA TYR A 192 -5.53 -6.50 18.30
C TYR A 192 -6.00 -7.58 17.31
N CYS A 193 -5.80 -8.86 17.62
CA CYS A 193 -6.18 -9.96 16.74
C CYS A 193 -7.70 -10.11 16.60
N ASN A 194 -8.46 -9.84 17.67
CA ASN A 194 -9.90 -10.10 17.71
C ASN A 194 -10.75 -8.89 17.35
N ASP A 195 -10.31 -7.68 17.68
CA ASP A 195 -11.09 -6.44 17.57
C ASP A 195 -10.43 -5.39 16.65
N GLY A 196 -9.21 -5.65 16.16
CA GLY A 196 -8.46 -4.69 15.34
C GLY A 196 -7.99 -3.45 16.10
N LEU A 197 -8.01 -3.49 17.44
CA LEU A 197 -7.57 -2.40 18.31
C LEU A 197 -6.16 -2.66 18.82
N ILE A 198 -5.25 -1.71 18.63
CA ILE A 198 -3.85 -1.86 19.00
C ILE A 198 -3.39 -0.76 19.95
N SER A 199 -2.61 -1.12 20.97
CA SER A 199 -2.01 -0.15 21.88
C SER A 199 -0.74 0.46 21.29
N ARG A 200 -0.39 1.67 21.75
CA ARG A 200 0.86 2.32 21.33
C ARG A 200 2.09 1.48 21.71
N ILE A 201 2.13 0.90 22.91
CA ILE A 201 3.23 0.01 23.31
C ILE A 201 3.37 -1.19 22.36
N LEU A 202 2.27 -1.82 21.94
CA LEU A 202 2.34 -2.93 21.01
C LEU A 202 2.82 -2.49 19.62
N LEU A 203 2.44 -1.30 19.13
CA LEU A 203 3.00 -0.73 17.89
C LEU A 203 4.52 -0.48 18.00
N VAL A 204 4.96 0.09 19.12
CA VAL A 204 6.39 0.33 19.40
C VAL A 204 7.17 -0.98 19.34
N TYR A 205 6.64 -2.04 19.95
CA TYR A 205 7.22 -3.37 19.88
C TYR A 205 7.26 -3.93 18.45
N LEU A 206 6.12 -3.93 17.74
CA LEU A 206 6.04 -4.49 16.38
C LEU A 206 6.97 -3.76 15.41
N TRP A 207 7.09 -2.44 15.52
CA TRP A 207 8.03 -1.65 14.71
C TRP A 207 9.47 -1.64 15.23
N LYS A 208 9.76 -2.35 16.32
CA LYS A 208 11.09 -2.43 16.93
C LYS A 208 11.66 -1.04 17.26
N GLU A 209 10.79 -0.14 17.73
CA GLU A 209 11.13 1.25 18.07
C GLU A 209 11.56 2.12 16.86
N GLU A 210 11.45 1.63 15.62
CA GLU A 210 11.86 2.38 14.43
C GLU A 210 10.77 3.36 13.97
N GLN A 211 11.09 4.66 13.94
CA GLN A 211 10.32 5.69 13.23
C GLN A 211 8.81 5.72 13.56
N ILE A 212 8.48 5.55 14.85
CA ILE A 212 7.10 5.41 15.36
C ILE A 212 6.19 6.56 14.92
N GLU A 213 6.64 7.81 15.07
CA GLU A 213 5.83 8.99 14.71
C GLU A 213 5.60 9.10 13.20
N PHE A 214 6.62 8.79 12.40
CA PHE A 214 6.50 8.75 10.95
C PHE A 214 5.46 7.71 10.52
N LEU A 215 5.55 6.47 11.06
CA LEU A 215 4.66 5.38 10.71
C LEU A 215 3.22 5.64 11.16
N LEU A 216 3.02 6.20 12.36
CA LEU A 216 1.71 6.61 12.85
C LEU A 216 1.07 7.67 11.95
N ASP A 217 1.79 8.74 11.65
CA ASP A 217 1.27 9.83 10.82
C ASP A 217 0.94 9.34 9.40
N LEU A 218 1.80 8.50 8.82
CA LEU A 218 1.57 7.87 7.53
C LEU A 218 0.30 7.02 7.55
N MET A 219 0.17 6.10 8.49
CA MET A 219 -0.97 5.19 8.56
C MET A 219 -2.28 5.92 8.86
N LYS A 220 -2.24 7.01 9.65
CA LYS A 220 -3.40 7.89 9.85
C LYS A 220 -3.84 8.56 8.56
N ARG A 221 -2.90 9.14 7.82
CA ARG A 221 -3.18 9.86 6.57
C ARG A 221 -3.62 8.97 5.43
N THR A 222 -3.08 7.76 5.38
CA THR A 222 -3.49 6.72 4.43
C THR A 222 -4.73 5.97 4.88
N LEU A 223 -5.29 6.32 6.05
CA LEU A 223 -6.51 5.76 6.61
C LEU A 223 -6.40 4.25 6.84
N LEU A 224 -5.17 3.78 7.07
CA LEU A 224 -4.86 2.43 7.51
C LEU A 224 -5.01 2.28 9.04
N LEU A 225 -4.96 3.41 9.76
CA LEU A 225 -5.05 3.48 11.22
C LEU A 225 -5.83 4.75 11.65
N SER A 226 -6.52 4.71 12.77
CA SER A 226 -7.12 5.91 13.39
C SER A 226 -7.03 5.91 14.92
N ASP A 227 -7.14 7.09 15.52
CA ASP A 227 -7.20 7.21 16.98
C ASP A 227 -8.51 6.61 17.51
N TRP A 228 -8.41 5.70 18.48
CA TRP A 228 -9.57 5.13 19.14
C TRP A 228 -9.90 5.90 20.41
N ASN A 229 -10.88 6.80 20.31
CA ASN A 229 -11.28 7.71 21.39
C ASN A 229 -12.55 7.26 22.15
N PHE A 230 -13.03 6.03 21.90
CA PHE A 230 -14.28 5.53 22.47
C PHE A 230 -14.01 4.57 23.64
N GLY A 231 -14.66 4.80 24.78
CA GLY A 231 -14.75 3.77 25.84
C GLY A 231 -13.47 3.47 26.62
N SER A 232 -12.42 4.31 26.57
CA SER A 232 -11.19 4.14 27.34
C SER A 232 -11.33 4.43 28.85
N ARG A 233 -12.53 4.25 29.44
CA ARG A 233 -12.76 4.46 30.88
C ARG A 233 -11.98 3.41 31.69
N GLY A 234 -10.74 3.76 32.06
CA GLY A 234 -9.87 2.94 32.92
C GLY A 234 -8.53 2.53 32.29
N ARG A 235 -8.39 2.57 30.96
CA ARG A 235 -7.08 2.38 30.30
C ARG A 235 -6.33 3.72 30.26
N ARG A 236 -5.09 3.71 30.73
CA ARG A 236 -4.16 4.86 30.60
C ARG A 236 -3.51 4.94 29.22
N GLU A 237 -3.49 3.83 28.49
CA GLU A 237 -2.79 3.66 27.23
C GLU A 237 -3.62 4.13 26.04
N GLN A 238 -3.00 4.86 25.10
CA GLN A 238 -3.64 5.25 23.84
C GLN A 238 -3.87 4.03 22.95
N LEU A 239 -5.08 3.92 22.41
CA LEU A 239 -5.45 2.87 21.47
C LEU A 239 -5.65 3.44 20.06
N TYR A 240 -5.43 2.58 19.08
CA TYR A 240 -5.64 2.86 17.67
C TYR A 240 -6.47 1.75 17.05
N LEU A 241 -7.32 2.10 16.08
CA LEU A 241 -8.08 1.15 15.29
C LEU A 241 -7.37 0.88 13.96
N ILE A 242 -7.23 -0.39 13.59
CA ILE A 242 -6.78 -0.83 12.27
C ILE A 242 -7.97 -1.52 11.59
N PRO A 243 -8.71 -0.83 10.71
CA PRO A 243 -9.98 -1.33 10.18
C PRO A 243 -9.87 -2.66 9.43
N SER A 244 -8.73 -2.95 8.81
CA SER A 244 -8.49 -4.21 8.09
C SER A 244 -8.30 -5.42 9.01
N MET A 245 -8.05 -5.18 10.31
CA MET A 245 -7.82 -6.22 11.31
C MET A 245 -9.07 -6.53 12.14
N ILE A 246 -10.20 -5.87 11.86
CA ILE A 246 -11.48 -6.18 12.53
C ILE A 246 -11.95 -7.56 12.07
N ALA A 247 -12.13 -8.48 13.01
CA ALA A 247 -12.67 -9.79 12.71
C ALA A 247 -14.09 -9.69 12.13
N ASP A 248 -14.35 -10.45 11.06
CA ASP A 248 -15.69 -10.56 10.50
C ASP A 248 -16.59 -11.32 11.49
N ARG A 249 -17.37 -10.56 12.26
CA ARG A 249 -18.37 -11.11 13.17
C ARG A 249 -19.73 -10.99 12.50
N ASN A 250 -20.42 -12.11 12.36
CA ASN A 250 -21.85 -12.12 12.03
C ASN A 250 -22.64 -11.48 13.17
N ILE A 251 -22.75 -10.16 13.13
CA ILE A 251 -23.57 -9.39 14.04
C ILE A 251 -24.92 -9.20 13.35
N ASP A 252 -25.99 -9.66 13.99
CA ASP A 252 -27.34 -9.39 13.52
C ASP A 252 -27.53 -7.87 13.43
N PRO A 253 -28.02 -7.35 12.28
CA PRO A 253 -28.28 -5.93 12.16
C PRO A 253 -29.30 -5.50 13.22
N PRO A 254 -29.17 -4.30 13.79
CA PRO A 254 -30.08 -3.82 14.83
C PRO A 254 -31.53 -3.89 14.35
N LYS A 255 -32.41 -4.48 15.18
CA LYS A 255 -33.83 -4.72 14.86
C LYS A 255 -34.66 -3.43 14.73
N VAL A 256 -34.12 -2.31 15.20
CA VAL A 256 -34.76 -1.00 15.22
C VAL A 256 -33.81 -0.01 14.55
N GLY A 257 -34.33 0.91 13.72
CA GLY A 257 -33.54 1.94 13.04
C GLY A 257 -33.90 2.14 11.57
N MET A 258 -33.46 3.25 10.98
CA MET A 258 -33.58 3.47 9.53
C MET A 258 -32.51 2.66 8.80
N ARG A 259 -32.94 1.86 7.82
CA ARG A 259 -32.05 1.08 6.94
C ARG A 259 -31.88 1.81 5.63
N CYS A 260 -30.63 2.07 5.25
CA CYS A 260 -30.27 2.58 3.94
C CYS A 260 -29.39 1.55 3.23
N PHE A 261 -29.68 1.30 1.96
CA PHE A 261 -28.92 0.39 1.12
C PHE A 261 -28.22 1.20 0.04
N ILE A 262 -26.90 1.00 -0.08
CA ILE A 262 -26.10 1.57 -1.16
C ILE A 262 -25.59 0.41 -1.99
N ASP A 263 -26.08 0.31 -3.22
CA ASP A 263 -25.71 -0.76 -4.15
C ASP A 263 -24.62 -0.26 -5.12
N PHE A 264 -23.48 -0.95 -5.14
CA PHE A 264 -22.36 -0.66 -6.01
C PHE A 264 -22.46 -1.51 -7.29
N LYS A 265 -23.10 -0.95 -8.32
CA LYS A 265 -23.45 -1.65 -9.58
C LYS A 265 -22.32 -2.35 -10.36
N THR A 266 -21.05 -2.06 -10.09
CA THR A 266 -19.93 -2.54 -10.91
C THR A 266 -18.86 -3.31 -10.13
N SER A 267 -18.50 -2.81 -8.95
CA SER A 267 -17.66 -3.47 -7.95
C SER A 267 -17.52 -2.53 -6.75
N LEU A 268 -17.45 -3.09 -5.56
CA LEU A 268 -17.02 -2.38 -4.36
C LEU A 268 -15.49 -2.56 -4.26
N PRO A 269 -14.67 -1.49 -4.37
CA PRO A 269 -13.25 -1.61 -4.10
C PRO A 269 -13.00 -2.10 -2.67
N GLU A 270 -12.13 -3.09 -2.51
CA GLU A 270 -11.61 -3.46 -1.19
C GLU A 270 -10.98 -2.20 -0.57
N GLY A 271 -11.44 -1.83 0.63
CA GLY A 271 -11.01 -0.61 1.32
C GLY A 271 -11.95 0.58 1.29
N VAL A 272 -13.07 0.59 0.52
CA VAL A 272 -14.05 1.71 0.56
C VAL A 272 -14.54 2.00 1.98
N PHE A 273 -14.79 0.95 2.75
CA PHE A 273 -15.22 1.09 4.13
C PHE A 273 -14.05 1.40 5.07
N GLN A 274 -12.85 0.84 4.86
CA GLN A 274 -11.65 1.13 5.65
C GLN A 274 -11.31 2.62 5.61
N VAL A 275 -11.31 3.21 4.41
CA VAL A 275 -11.06 4.63 4.15
C VAL A 275 -12.20 5.50 4.73
N ARG A 276 -13.47 5.10 4.58
CA ARG A 276 -14.61 5.90 5.07
C ARG A 276 -14.82 5.84 6.59
N PHE A 277 -14.42 4.77 7.28
CA PHE A 277 -14.45 4.73 8.75
C PHE A 277 -13.56 5.83 9.36
N ASN A 278 -12.42 6.13 8.72
CA ASN A 278 -11.44 7.08 9.22
C ASN A 278 -11.66 8.53 8.76
N MET A 279 -12.41 8.76 7.67
CA MET A 279 -12.67 10.09 7.10
C MET A 279 -13.83 10.86 7.77
N LEU A 280 -14.64 10.19 8.59
CA LEU A 280 -15.82 10.80 9.21
C LEU A 280 -15.45 11.48 10.53
N ASP A 281 -15.06 12.75 10.45
CA ASP A 281 -15.14 13.66 11.61
C ASP A 281 -16.60 13.74 12.10
N LEU A 282 -16.84 13.12 13.25
CA LEU A 282 -17.78 13.47 14.31
C LEU A 282 -19.29 13.68 14.04
N VAL A 283 -19.81 13.68 12.81
CA VAL A 283 -21.26 13.90 12.58
C VAL A 283 -22.01 12.69 12.02
N PHE A 284 -21.37 11.88 11.16
CA PHE A 284 -22.01 10.67 10.61
C PHE A 284 -21.66 9.38 11.37
N VAL A 285 -20.54 9.36 12.09
CA VAL A 285 -20.27 8.29 13.05
C VAL A 285 -21.33 8.29 14.15
N VAL A 286 -21.93 9.43 14.51
CA VAL A 286 -23.07 9.45 15.44
C VAL A 286 -24.29 8.71 14.88
N PHE A 287 -24.45 8.56 13.56
CA PHE A 287 -25.56 7.78 12.99
C PHE A 287 -25.28 6.26 12.89
N PHE A 288 -24.02 5.85 12.75
CA PHE A 288 -23.66 4.42 12.76
C PHE A 288 -23.30 3.89 14.16
N LEU A 289 -22.67 4.69 15.02
CA LEU A 289 -22.27 4.33 16.40
C LEU A 289 -23.33 4.62 17.47
N LYS A 290 -24.34 5.51 17.27
CA LYS A 290 -25.49 5.57 18.23
C LYS A 290 -26.28 4.27 18.29
N PHE A 291 -26.20 3.43 17.26
CA PHE A 291 -26.86 2.12 17.28
C PHE A 291 -26.04 1.02 17.96
N TRP A 292 -24.75 1.24 18.20
CA TRP A 292 -23.89 0.27 18.88
C TRP A 292 -23.74 0.57 20.38
N LEU A 293 -23.76 1.84 20.80
CA LEU A 293 -23.56 2.26 22.20
C LEU A 293 -24.82 2.22 23.10
N VAL A 294 -25.94 1.65 22.64
CA VAL A 294 -27.09 1.31 23.52
C VAL A 294 -27.01 -0.15 24.02
N LEU A 295 -25.99 -0.90 23.63
CA LEU A 295 -25.82 -2.30 24.01
C LEU A 295 -24.39 -2.58 24.51
N ILE A 296 -23.98 -1.87 25.57
CA ILE A 296 -23.16 -2.40 26.68
C ILE A 296 -23.71 -1.80 27.97
#